data_AF-A0A2A5VT74-F1
#
_entry.id   AF-A0A2A5VT74-F1
#
_cell.length_a   1.000
_cell.length_b   1.000
_cell.length_c   1.000
_cell.angle_alpha   90.00
_cell.angle_beta   90.00
_cell.angle_gamma   90.00
#
_symmetry.space_group_name_H-M   'P 1'
#
loop_
_entity.id
_entity.type
_entity.pdbx_description
1 polymer ?
#
loop_
_entity_poly.entity_id
_entity_poly.type
_entity_poly.pdbx_seq_one_letter_code
_entity_poly.pdbx_strand_id
1 'polypeptide(L)'
;MPWTAYTFFAILSALFGYGIFRILTGEENPAHTTRLGNVRATPVEVPEPRPNRFALEEDMERLPTMTIETTLEEPHSDASMEIDQDESPIEAELAEEEPPLSEDILDSSEALLAEIGAEWDTNPRAQPGQTPLTVETGEEVSNPDLSDFHDRLEREGAKSGQVQVSLIWDNKNDLDLSVVCPSGERISFDNKLSACGGQLDVDMNELPTSEQPVENIFWAAGKAPTGEYKVLIEHFEQHDEEDLTPYRVLVDDGNGPKEYRGEILNDEPPRLVCKFTVE
;
A
#
# COMPACT_ATOMS: atom_id res chain seq x y z
N MET A 1 27.93 -52.13 -20.76
CA MET A 1 27.86 -50.86 -20.01
C MET A 1 28.21 -51.15 -18.57
N PRO A 2 29.02 -50.32 -17.90
CA PRO A 2 29.49 -50.62 -16.54
C PRO A 2 28.31 -50.57 -15.57
N TRP A 3 28.21 -51.56 -14.69
CA TRP A 3 27.17 -51.68 -13.65
C TRP A 3 26.99 -50.40 -12.83
N THR A 4 28.08 -49.63 -12.67
CA THR A 4 28.10 -48.33 -12.00
C THR A 4 27.18 -47.28 -12.64
N ALA A 5 26.97 -47.32 -13.96
CA ALA A 5 26.06 -46.40 -14.62
C ALA A 5 24.60 -46.69 -14.28
N TYR A 6 24.23 -47.97 -14.16
CA TYR A 6 22.88 -48.37 -13.77
C TYR A 6 22.59 -48.05 -12.30
N THR A 7 23.57 -48.18 -11.41
CA THR A 7 23.41 -47.80 -10.00
C THR A 7 23.24 -46.29 -9.85
N PHE A 8 24.01 -45.48 -10.58
CA PHE A 8 23.85 -44.03 -10.57
C PHE A 8 22.50 -43.59 -11.13
N PHE A 9 22.06 -44.20 -12.25
CA PHE A 9 20.75 -43.90 -12.83
C PHE A 9 19.61 -44.28 -11.89
N ALA A 10 19.68 -45.45 -11.23
CA ALA A 10 18.66 -45.87 -10.27
C ALA A 10 18.57 -44.94 -9.06
N ILE A 11 19.71 -44.45 -8.54
CA ILE A 11 19.74 -43.47 -7.44
C ILE A 11 19.13 -42.14 -7.89
N LEU A 12 19.50 -41.63 -9.07
CA LEU A 12 18.95 -40.39 -9.63
C LEU A 12 17.44 -40.50 -9.87
N SER A 13 16.96 -41.62 -10.42
CA SER A 13 15.53 -41.86 -10.62
C SER A 13 14.78 -41.96 -9.29
N ALA A 14 15.36 -42.56 -8.26
CA ALA A 14 14.75 -42.62 -6.93
C ALA A 14 14.67 -41.24 -6.26
N LEU A 15 15.72 -40.42 -6.36
CA LEU A 15 15.74 -39.06 -5.82
C LEU A 15 14.77 -38.14 -6.57
N PHE A 16 14.72 -38.26 -7.90
CA PHE A 16 13.76 -37.52 -8.72
C PHE A 16 12.31 -37.94 -8.40
N GLY A 17 12.05 -39.25 -8.32
CA GLY A 17 10.75 -39.78 -7.92
C GLY A 17 10.34 -39.36 -6.51
N TYR A 18 11.27 -39.34 -5.56
CA TYR A 18 11.03 -38.87 -4.20
C TYR A 18 10.77 -37.35 -4.15
N GLY A 19 11.44 -36.55 -4.98
CA GLY A 19 11.16 -35.13 -5.15
C GLY A 19 9.76 -34.86 -5.69
N ILE A 20 9.36 -35.58 -6.75
CA ILE A 20 8.00 -35.50 -7.30
C ILE A 20 6.95 -35.98 -6.29
N PHE A 21 7.24 -37.05 -5.55
CA PHE A 21 6.36 -37.53 -4.48
C PHE A 21 6.23 -36.51 -3.36
N ARG A 22 7.32 -35.88 -2.89
CA ARG A 22 7.29 -34.81 -1.89
C ARG A 22 6.54 -33.56 -2.36
N ILE A 23 6.52 -33.26 -3.66
CA ILE A 23 5.67 -32.18 -4.22
C ILE A 23 4.20 -32.59 -4.22
N LEU A 24 3.88 -33.83 -4.60
CA LEU A 24 2.50 -34.33 -4.65
C LEU A 24 1.88 -34.58 -3.28
N THR A 25 2.70 -34.91 -2.27
CA THR A 25 2.27 -35.19 -0.90
C THR A 25 2.71 -34.11 0.10
N GLY A 26 3.22 -32.98 -0.39
CA GLY A 26 3.82 -31.91 0.41
C GLY A 26 2.76 -31.01 1.01
N GLU A 27 2.36 -31.33 2.24
CA GLU A 27 1.61 -30.47 3.13
C GLU A 27 2.55 -29.43 3.76
N GLU A 28 3.06 -28.49 2.95
CA GLU A 28 3.92 -27.39 3.40
C GLU A 28 3.44 -26.07 2.79
N ASN A 29 2.80 -25.25 3.64
CA ASN A 29 2.53 -23.81 3.53
C ASN A 29 1.72 -23.31 2.30
N PRO A 30 0.46 -22.86 2.47
CA PRO A 30 -0.42 -22.43 1.36
C PRO A 30 0.03 -21.17 0.60
N ALA A 31 1.13 -20.51 0.98
CA ALA A 31 1.60 -19.30 0.33
C ALA A 31 2.46 -19.53 -0.95
N HIS A 32 2.88 -20.76 -1.26
CA HIS A 32 3.86 -21.02 -2.33
C HIS A 32 3.47 -22.07 -3.38
N THR A 33 2.19 -22.45 -3.50
CA THR A 33 1.73 -23.45 -4.49
C THR A 33 0.75 -22.90 -5.53
N THR A 34 0.83 -21.62 -5.86
CA THR A 34 0.02 -21.02 -6.94
C THR A 34 0.90 -20.66 -8.13
N ARG A 35 1.52 -21.65 -8.80
CA ARG A 35 2.06 -21.40 -10.15
C ARG A 35 2.31 -22.60 -11.08
N LEU A 36 1.80 -23.79 -10.79
CA LEU A 36 1.89 -24.92 -11.72
C LEU A 36 0.64 -25.82 -11.59
N GLY A 37 -0.35 -25.53 -12.42
CA GLY A 37 -1.59 -26.31 -12.55
C GLY A 37 -2.82 -25.53 -12.09
N ASN A 38 -3.75 -25.30 -13.02
CA ASN A 38 -5.03 -24.59 -12.90
C ASN A 38 -6.01 -25.17 -11.85
N VAL A 39 -5.58 -25.40 -10.61
CA VAL A 39 -6.43 -25.88 -9.52
C VAL A 39 -6.81 -24.69 -8.64
N ARG A 40 -8.05 -24.24 -8.79
CA ARG A 40 -8.66 -23.20 -7.96
C ARG A 40 -8.73 -23.70 -6.51
N ALA A 41 -8.03 -23.04 -5.59
CA ALA A 41 -8.19 -23.32 -4.17
C ALA A 41 -9.65 -23.07 -3.77
N THR A 42 -10.25 -24.02 -3.04
CA THR A 42 -11.58 -23.80 -2.44
C THR A 42 -11.48 -22.68 -1.41
N PRO A 43 -12.38 -21.68 -1.44
CA PRO A 43 -12.41 -20.63 -0.43
C PRO A 43 -12.51 -21.25 0.97
N VAL A 44 -11.58 -20.91 1.84
CA VAL A 44 -11.72 -21.18 3.27
C VAL A 44 -12.73 -20.16 3.79
N GLU A 45 -13.97 -20.60 4.02
CA GLU A 45 -14.95 -19.79 4.74
C GLU A 45 -14.45 -19.57 6.16
N VAL A 46 -14.03 -18.34 6.44
CA VAL A 46 -13.72 -17.89 7.79
C VAL A 46 -15.03 -17.42 8.41
N PRO A 47 -15.58 -18.11 9.43
CA PRO A 47 -16.78 -17.67 10.10
C PRO A 47 -16.38 -16.54 11.04
N GLU A 48 -16.34 -15.32 10.50
CA GLU A 48 -16.51 -14.01 11.16
C GLU A 48 -15.62 -12.93 10.48
N PRO A 49 -16.15 -11.71 10.26
CA PRO A 49 -15.35 -10.60 9.77
C PRO A 49 -14.31 -10.25 10.86
N ARG A 50 -13.02 -10.31 10.51
CA ARG A 50 -11.97 -9.82 11.41
C ARG A 50 -12.24 -8.33 11.66
N PRO A 51 -12.43 -7.88 12.92
CA PRO A 51 -12.51 -6.46 13.20
C PRO A 51 -11.19 -5.79 12.84
N ASN A 52 -11.25 -4.54 12.36
CA ASN A 52 -10.10 -3.66 12.11
C ASN A 52 -9.41 -3.26 13.44
N ARG A 53 -8.90 -4.24 14.18
CA ARG A 53 -8.11 -4.02 15.39
C ARG A 53 -6.67 -4.35 15.03
N PHE A 54 -5.83 -3.33 15.00
CA PHE A 54 -4.41 -3.48 14.69
C PHE A 54 -3.78 -4.39 15.75
N ALA A 55 -2.96 -5.36 15.34
CA ALA A 55 -2.28 -6.31 16.24
C ALA A 55 -1.41 -5.63 17.34
N LEU A 56 -1.16 -4.32 17.21
CA LEU A 56 -0.40 -3.52 18.18
C LEU A 56 -1.23 -3.05 19.38
N GLU A 57 -2.56 -2.98 19.27
CA GLU A 57 -3.42 -2.54 20.39
C GLU A 57 -3.54 -3.62 21.47
N GLU A 58 -3.56 -4.90 21.07
CA GLU A 58 -3.67 -6.03 21.98
C GLU A 58 -2.39 -6.25 22.81
N ASP A 59 -1.23 -5.92 22.25
CA ASP A 59 0.04 -5.98 22.98
C ASP A 59 0.25 -4.77 23.89
N MET A 60 -0.30 -3.62 23.55
CA MET A 60 -0.27 -2.42 24.40
C MET A 60 -1.21 -2.55 25.61
N GLU A 61 -2.34 -3.26 25.46
CA GLU A 61 -3.29 -3.60 26.54
C GLU A 61 -2.76 -4.68 27.50
N ARG A 62 -1.71 -5.43 27.13
CA ARG A 62 -1.08 -6.46 27.98
C ARG A 62 0.01 -5.93 28.90
N LEU A 63 0.33 -4.64 28.85
CA LEU A 63 1.29 -4.04 29.77
C LEU A 63 0.63 -3.87 31.15
N PRO A 64 1.27 -4.35 32.25
CA PRO A 64 0.74 -4.13 33.59
C PRO A 64 0.80 -2.64 33.95
N THR A 65 -0.37 -2.01 34.07
CA THR A 65 -0.51 -0.65 34.62
C THR A 65 -0.13 -0.68 36.10
N MET A 66 1.02 -0.09 36.44
CA MET A 66 1.41 0.13 37.83
C MET A 66 0.42 1.12 38.45
N THR A 67 -0.46 0.61 39.31
CA THR A 67 -1.52 1.40 39.94
C THR A 67 -0.92 2.09 41.17
N ILE A 68 -0.78 3.42 41.12
CA ILE A 68 -0.51 4.22 42.32
C ILE A 68 -1.87 4.46 42.99
N GLU A 69 -2.19 3.66 44.00
CA GLU A 69 -3.31 3.96 44.89
C GLU A 69 -2.91 5.08 45.85
N THR A 70 -3.48 6.26 45.61
CA THR A 70 -3.53 7.34 46.60
C THR A 70 -4.82 7.16 47.39
N THR A 71 -4.72 6.80 48.67
CA THR A 71 -5.86 6.81 49.59
C THR A 71 -5.56 7.78 50.74
N LEU A 72 -6.23 8.93 50.71
CA LEU A 72 -6.32 9.89 51.81
C LEU A 72 -7.65 9.62 52.53
N GLU A 73 -7.60 9.28 53.83
CA GLU A 73 -8.68 9.57 54.79
C GLU A 73 -8.14 9.50 56.24
N GLU A 74 -8.25 10.62 56.96
CA GLU A 74 -8.11 10.78 58.42
C GLU A 74 -9.50 10.66 59.10
N PRO A 75 -9.66 10.77 60.45
CA PRO A 75 -8.88 10.24 61.58
C PRO A 75 -9.81 9.56 62.65
N HIS A 76 -9.23 8.81 63.61
CA HIS A 76 -9.48 8.94 65.06
C HIS A 76 -9.26 7.65 65.88
N SER A 77 -8.69 7.92 67.06
CA SER A 77 -8.88 7.26 68.36
C SER A 77 -7.84 6.23 68.84
N ASP A 78 -7.12 6.74 69.83
CA ASP A 78 -6.73 6.15 71.10
C ASP A 78 -5.47 5.29 71.25
N ALA A 79 -4.74 5.67 72.30
CA ALA A 79 -3.43 5.24 72.73
C ALA A 79 -3.37 3.77 73.17
N SER A 80 -2.21 3.12 73.03
CA SER A 80 -1.29 2.81 74.14
C SER A 80 -0.18 1.79 73.78
N MET A 81 0.90 1.83 74.57
CA MET A 81 2.16 1.02 74.62
C MET A 81 3.33 1.56 73.77
N GLU A 82 4.34 2.25 74.34
CA GLU A 82 5.40 1.81 75.30
C GLU A 82 6.22 0.61 74.74
N ILE A 83 7.56 0.59 74.60
CA ILE A 83 8.66 1.35 75.23
C ILE A 83 9.99 1.05 74.46
N ASP A 84 10.87 2.07 74.41
CA ASP A 84 12.35 2.13 74.44
C ASP A 84 13.25 1.38 73.41
N GLN A 85 14.00 2.11 72.56
CA GLN A 85 15.33 2.76 72.73
C GLN A 85 16.49 1.86 72.26
N ASP A 86 17.17 2.26 71.18
CA ASP A 86 18.64 2.30 71.11
C ASP A 86 19.14 3.04 69.86
N GLU A 87 20.38 3.52 69.95
CA GLU A 87 20.87 4.82 69.47
C GLU A 87 21.53 4.87 68.07
N SER A 88 21.25 5.97 67.34
CA SER A 88 22.17 6.83 66.56
C SER A 88 22.93 6.32 65.29
N PRO A 89 23.38 7.25 64.40
CA PRO A 89 23.37 7.06 62.94
C PRO A 89 24.72 6.69 62.33
N ILE A 90 24.70 6.03 61.17
CA ILE A 90 25.89 5.86 60.30
C ILE A 90 25.51 6.27 58.88
N GLU A 91 26.10 7.37 58.41
CA GLU A 91 26.15 7.74 57.00
C GLU A 91 26.89 6.66 56.21
N ALA A 92 26.31 6.25 55.08
CA ALA A 92 27.04 5.53 54.05
C ALA A 92 26.55 6.00 52.68
N GLU A 93 27.36 6.86 52.05
CA GLU A 93 27.41 7.01 50.60
C GLU A 93 27.43 5.63 49.94
N LEU A 94 26.54 5.40 48.96
CA LEU A 94 26.76 4.38 47.94
C LEU A 94 26.58 5.03 46.58
N ALA A 95 27.68 5.00 45.84
CA ALA A 95 27.93 5.66 44.58
C ALA A 95 27.07 5.14 43.43
N GLU A 96 26.78 6.04 42.49
CA GLU A 96 26.32 5.75 41.15
C GLU A 96 27.46 5.06 40.36
N GLU A 97 27.33 3.76 40.10
CA GLU A 97 28.15 3.07 39.10
C GLU A 97 27.33 2.91 37.81
N GLU A 98 27.44 3.89 36.91
CA GLU A 98 27.17 3.68 35.48
C GLU A 98 28.39 2.97 34.87
N PRO A 99 28.23 1.84 34.15
CA PRO A 99 29.35 1.22 33.47
C PRO A 99 29.84 2.14 32.33
N PRO A 100 31.16 2.31 32.12
CA PRO A 100 31.65 3.17 31.06
C PRO A 100 31.37 2.53 29.70
N LEU A 101 30.49 3.14 28.92
CA LEU A 101 30.40 2.94 27.47
C LEU A 101 31.68 3.49 26.86
N SER A 102 32.61 2.60 26.51
CA SER A 102 33.85 2.96 25.85
C SER A 102 33.57 3.56 24.46
N GLU A 103 34.07 4.77 24.22
CA GLU A 103 34.02 5.50 22.93
C GLU A 103 34.51 4.64 21.75
N ASP A 104 35.41 3.68 22.00
CA ASP A 104 35.94 2.74 21.02
C ASP A 104 34.88 1.84 20.34
N ILE A 105 33.73 1.58 20.97
CA ILE A 105 32.67 0.76 20.38
C ILE A 105 31.84 1.56 19.37
N LEU A 106 31.66 2.86 19.59
CA LEU A 106 30.86 3.73 18.72
C LEU A 106 31.55 3.95 17.37
N ASP A 107 32.85 4.22 17.36
CA ASP A 107 33.64 4.35 16.13
C ASP A 107 33.61 3.08 15.28
N SER A 108 33.63 1.91 15.92
CA SER A 108 33.56 0.62 15.23
C SER A 108 32.18 0.37 14.59
N SER A 109 31.11 0.87 15.21
CA SER A 109 29.74 0.70 14.71
C SER A 109 29.41 1.66 13.57
N GLU A 110 29.90 2.90 13.64
CA GLU A 110 29.71 3.90 12.59
C GLU A 110 30.51 3.55 11.33
N ALA A 111 31.74 3.07 11.50
CA ALA A 111 32.55 2.58 10.39
C ALA A 111 31.90 1.37 9.69
N LEU A 112 31.32 0.45 10.47
CA LEU A 112 30.68 -0.74 9.92
C LEU A 112 29.33 -0.43 9.26
N LEU A 113 28.59 0.57 9.77
CA LEU A 113 27.39 1.09 9.11
C LEU A 113 27.72 1.87 7.83
N ALA A 114 28.83 2.62 7.81
CA ALA A 114 29.30 3.31 6.61
C ALA A 114 29.80 2.32 5.53
N GLU A 115 30.44 1.23 5.94
CA GLU A 115 30.91 0.18 5.03
C GLU A 115 29.73 -0.63 4.44
N ILE A 116 28.74 -1.00 5.25
CA ILE A 116 27.49 -1.62 4.75
C ILE A 116 26.72 -0.64 3.85
N GLY A 117 26.64 0.64 4.21
CA GLY A 117 25.98 1.66 3.38
C GLY A 117 26.65 1.84 2.02
N ALA A 118 27.99 1.83 1.97
CA ALA A 118 28.76 1.92 0.74
C ALA A 118 28.63 0.65 -0.13
N GLU A 119 28.48 -0.53 0.48
CA GLU A 119 28.27 -1.78 -0.27
C GLU A 119 26.88 -1.84 -0.91
N TRP A 120 25.84 -1.32 -0.24
CA TRP A 120 24.48 -1.24 -0.79
C TRP A 120 24.33 -0.20 -1.92
N ASP A 121 25.21 0.81 -1.99
CA ASP A 121 25.19 1.85 -3.04
C ASP A 121 25.91 1.41 -4.33
N THR A 122 26.55 0.24 -4.33
CA THR A 122 27.23 -0.30 -5.52
C THR A 122 26.37 -1.23 -6.36
N ASN A 123 25.10 -1.46 -5.98
CA ASN A 123 24.18 -2.22 -6.81
C ASN A 123 23.77 -1.36 -8.02
N PRO A 124 24.26 -1.62 -9.24
CA PRO A 124 23.77 -0.95 -10.44
C PRO A 124 22.51 -1.69 -10.87
N ARG A 125 21.52 -1.75 -9.99
CA ARG A 125 20.14 -2.06 -10.36
C ARG A 125 19.41 -0.74 -10.58
N ALA A 126 20.01 0.13 -11.39
CA ALA A 126 19.21 0.99 -12.24
C ALA A 126 18.35 0.05 -13.07
N GLN A 127 17.07 -0.09 -12.67
CA GLN A 127 16.10 -0.80 -13.49
C GLN A 127 16.07 -0.09 -14.85
N PRO A 128 16.39 -0.77 -15.96
CA PRO A 128 16.30 -0.16 -17.26
C PRO A 128 14.81 0.05 -17.57
N GLY A 129 14.33 1.29 -17.49
CA GLY A 129 13.03 1.67 -18.04
C GLY A 129 12.00 2.28 -17.09
N GLN A 130 12.32 2.62 -15.84
CA GLN A 130 11.39 3.41 -15.03
C GLN A 130 11.44 4.87 -15.49
N THR A 131 10.53 5.25 -16.39
CA THR A 131 10.18 6.67 -16.55
C THR A 131 9.74 7.15 -15.18
N PRO A 132 10.40 8.14 -14.57
CA PRO A 132 9.96 8.59 -13.26
C PRO A 132 8.52 9.09 -13.38
N LEU A 133 7.66 8.74 -12.41
CA LEU A 133 6.24 9.16 -12.25
C LEU A 133 6.04 10.69 -12.19
N THR A 134 7.08 11.45 -12.51
CA THR A 134 7.13 12.92 -12.53
C THR A 134 6.99 13.50 -13.93
N VAL A 135 7.13 12.69 -14.99
CA VAL A 135 6.96 13.13 -16.39
C VAL A 135 5.51 12.96 -16.79
N GLU A 136 4.89 14.04 -17.24
CA GLU A 136 3.54 14.01 -17.81
C GLU A 136 3.59 13.35 -19.20
N THR A 137 2.79 12.30 -19.39
CA THR A 137 2.78 11.49 -20.61
C THR A 137 1.52 11.70 -21.46
N GLY A 138 0.50 12.40 -20.93
CA GLY A 138 -0.72 12.69 -21.67
C GLY A 138 -0.51 13.75 -22.74
N GLU A 139 -0.97 13.49 -23.96
CA GLU A 139 -1.02 14.51 -25.02
C GLU A 139 -2.29 15.35 -24.86
N GLU A 140 -2.15 16.64 -24.53
CA GLU A 140 -3.29 17.55 -24.50
C GLU A 140 -3.81 17.80 -25.92
N VAL A 141 -5.11 17.54 -26.13
CA VAL A 141 -5.76 17.69 -27.44
C VAL A 141 -6.94 18.64 -27.33
N SER A 142 -6.98 19.62 -28.22
CA SER A 142 -8.16 20.48 -28.39
C SER A 142 -9.23 19.74 -29.19
N ASN A 143 -10.20 19.14 -28.50
CA ASN A 143 -11.35 18.49 -29.12
C ASN A 143 -12.65 19.25 -28.75
N PRO A 144 -13.35 19.87 -29.72
CA PRO A 144 -14.60 20.56 -29.42
C PRO A 144 -15.77 19.60 -29.14
N ASP A 145 -15.64 18.32 -29.50
CA ASP A 145 -16.70 17.33 -29.32
C ASP A 145 -16.43 16.42 -28.11
N LEU A 146 -17.08 16.76 -27.00
CA LEU A 146 -17.04 16.02 -25.73
C LEU A 146 -18.31 15.16 -25.52
N SER A 147 -19.08 14.87 -26.58
CA SER A 147 -20.31 14.09 -26.49
C SER A 147 -20.10 12.70 -25.92
N ASP A 148 -19.04 12.01 -26.34
CA ASP A 148 -18.71 10.66 -25.86
C ASP A 148 -18.48 10.60 -24.33
N PHE A 149 -17.83 11.62 -23.76
CA PHE A 149 -17.72 11.73 -22.30
C PHE A 149 -19.09 11.95 -21.66
N HIS A 150 -19.89 12.89 -22.18
CA HIS A 150 -21.20 13.19 -21.63
C HIS A 150 -22.14 11.99 -21.66
N ASP A 151 -22.21 11.30 -22.80
CA ASP A 151 -23.10 10.16 -23.01
C ASP A 151 -22.77 9.01 -22.04
N ARG A 152 -21.48 8.72 -21.84
CA ARG A 152 -21.04 7.66 -20.91
C ARG A 152 -21.25 8.05 -19.46
N LEU A 153 -20.86 9.28 -19.08
CA LEU A 153 -21.07 9.79 -17.72
C LEU A 153 -22.55 9.80 -17.35
N GLU A 154 -23.43 10.24 -18.25
CA GLU A 154 -24.88 10.24 -18.05
C GLU A 154 -25.42 8.81 -17.95
N ARG A 155 -24.95 7.88 -18.82
CA ARG A 155 -25.38 6.48 -18.81
C ARG A 155 -25.09 5.78 -17.49
N GLU A 156 -23.91 6.03 -16.90
CA GLU A 156 -23.51 5.43 -15.63
C GLU A 156 -23.95 6.25 -14.40
N GLY A 157 -24.59 7.40 -14.60
CA GLY A 157 -25.10 8.25 -13.53
C GLY A 157 -23.99 8.95 -12.72
N ALA A 158 -22.88 9.27 -13.36
CA ALA A 158 -21.78 10.02 -12.78
C ALA A 158 -22.24 11.41 -12.30
N LYS A 159 -21.75 11.83 -11.15
CA LYS A 159 -21.98 13.17 -10.62
C LYS A 159 -20.97 14.15 -11.19
N SER A 160 -21.35 15.42 -11.17
CA SER A 160 -20.50 16.53 -11.59
C SER A 160 -20.21 17.49 -10.44
N GLY A 161 -19.08 18.17 -10.57
CA GLY A 161 -18.50 19.04 -9.56
C GLY A 161 -17.94 20.34 -10.13
N GLN A 162 -17.34 21.15 -9.25
CA GLN A 162 -16.52 22.29 -9.70
C GLN A 162 -15.22 21.81 -10.34
N VAL A 163 -14.66 20.73 -9.79
CA VAL A 163 -13.50 20.02 -10.34
C VAL A 163 -13.96 18.62 -10.66
N GLN A 164 -13.61 18.13 -11.84
CA GLN A 164 -13.99 16.80 -12.30
C GLN A 164 -12.90 16.21 -13.20
N VAL A 165 -12.60 14.93 -13.00
CA VAL A 165 -11.69 14.15 -13.83
C VAL A 165 -12.41 12.90 -14.26
N SER A 166 -12.52 12.68 -15.57
CA SER A 166 -13.19 11.51 -16.13
C SER A 166 -12.28 10.78 -17.09
N LEU A 167 -12.31 9.45 -17.06
CA LEU A 167 -11.54 8.56 -17.92
C LEU A 167 -12.49 7.76 -18.80
N ILE A 168 -12.19 7.59 -20.09
CA ILE A 168 -12.91 6.68 -21.00
C ILE A 168 -11.91 5.90 -21.87
N TRP A 169 -12.29 4.68 -22.22
CA TRP A 169 -11.55 3.81 -23.15
C TRP A 169 -12.51 2.90 -23.92
N ASP A 170 -12.01 2.17 -24.92
CA ASP A 170 -12.83 1.47 -25.92
C ASP A 170 -12.52 -0.03 -26.00
N ASN A 171 -12.27 -0.67 -24.86
CA ASN A 171 -12.14 -2.12 -24.73
C ASN A 171 -12.57 -2.58 -23.32
N LYS A 172 -12.44 -3.88 -23.05
CA LYS A 172 -12.83 -4.50 -21.78
C LYS A 172 -11.78 -4.50 -20.69
N ASN A 173 -10.55 -4.03 -20.96
CA ASN A 173 -9.51 -4.01 -19.96
C ASN A 173 -9.92 -3.14 -18.76
N ASP A 174 -9.34 -3.45 -17.61
CA ASP A 174 -9.58 -2.73 -16.37
C ASP A 174 -8.54 -1.61 -16.23
N LEU A 175 -9.00 -0.37 -16.38
CA LEU A 175 -8.16 0.82 -16.19
C LEU A 175 -8.61 1.57 -14.95
N ASP A 176 -7.66 1.88 -14.08
CA ASP A 176 -7.88 2.61 -12.85
C ASP A 176 -7.53 4.10 -13.02
N LEU A 177 -8.50 4.96 -12.74
CA LEU A 177 -8.31 6.40 -12.56
C LEU A 177 -7.88 6.70 -11.13
N SER A 178 -6.84 7.51 -11.00
CA SER A 178 -6.40 8.01 -9.71
C SER A 178 -6.04 9.48 -9.74
N VAL A 179 -6.35 10.19 -8.65
CA VAL A 179 -5.94 11.58 -8.49
C VAL A 179 -5.26 11.78 -7.14
N VAL A 180 -4.06 12.33 -7.16
CA VAL A 180 -3.35 12.76 -5.95
C VAL A 180 -3.72 14.21 -5.67
N CYS A 181 -4.34 14.46 -4.51
CA CYS A 181 -4.71 15.79 -4.05
C CYS A 181 -3.47 16.60 -3.59
N PRO A 182 -3.58 17.93 -3.41
CA PRO A 182 -2.49 18.77 -2.92
C PRO A 182 -1.92 18.36 -1.56
N SER A 183 -2.73 17.69 -0.72
CA SER A 183 -2.31 17.13 0.56
C SER A 183 -1.39 15.90 0.43
N GLY A 184 -1.32 15.29 -0.77
CA GLY A 184 -0.64 14.02 -1.03
C GLY A 184 -1.55 12.79 -0.90
N GLU A 185 -2.81 12.95 -0.49
CA GLU A 185 -3.77 11.85 -0.45
C GLU A 185 -4.20 11.44 -1.87
N ARG A 186 -4.26 10.13 -2.15
CA ARG A 186 -4.72 9.57 -3.43
C ARG A 186 -6.20 9.19 -3.33
N ILE A 187 -6.99 9.64 -4.30
CA ILE A 187 -8.31 9.07 -4.61
C ILE A 187 -8.09 8.00 -5.68
N SER A 188 -8.60 6.80 -5.42
CA SER A 188 -8.43 5.59 -6.24
C SER A 188 -9.52 4.58 -5.88
N PHE A 189 -9.56 3.43 -6.56
CA PHE A 189 -10.55 2.38 -6.31
C PHE A 189 -10.59 1.92 -4.83
N ASP A 190 -9.43 1.90 -4.15
CA ASP A 190 -9.27 1.51 -2.75
C ASP A 190 -9.55 2.66 -1.76
N ASN A 191 -9.48 3.91 -2.21
CA ASN A 191 -9.80 5.11 -1.45
C ASN A 191 -10.77 6.02 -2.21
N LYS A 192 -12.01 5.55 -2.39
CA LYS A 192 -13.03 6.27 -3.20
C LYS A 192 -13.50 7.58 -2.59
N LEU A 193 -13.32 7.80 -1.28
CA LEU A 193 -13.72 9.02 -0.57
C LEU A 193 -12.53 9.60 0.18
N SER A 194 -11.95 10.67 -0.37
CA SER A 194 -10.79 11.31 0.24
C SER A 194 -11.17 12.39 1.25
N ALA A 195 -10.32 12.60 2.26
CA ALA A 195 -10.42 13.74 3.16
C ALA A 195 -10.25 15.09 2.44
N CYS A 196 -9.66 15.09 1.24
CA CYS A 196 -9.59 16.23 0.32
C CYS A 196 -10.96 16.56 -0.35
N GLY A 197 -12.03 15.83 0.00
CA GLY A 197 -13.41 16.14 -0.42
C GLY A 197 -13.80 15.64 -1.80
N GLY A 198 -12.89 14.94 -2.49
CA GLY A 198 -13.14 14.31 -3.77
C GLY A 198 -13.71 12.90 -3.62
N GLN A 199 -14.46 12.45 -4.62
CA GLN A 199 -15.08 11.15 -4.65
C GLN A 199 -14.89 10.47 -6.02
N LEU A 200 -14.40 9.23 -6.04
CA LEU A 200 -14.57 8.30 -7.17
C LEU A 200 -15.98 7.70 -7.08
N ASP A 201 -16.88 8.07 -7.99
CA ASP A 201 -18.28 7.65 -7.96
C ASP A 201 -18.68 6.68 -9.07
N VAL A 202 -17.92 6.65 -10.17
CA VAL A 202 -18.02 5.65 -11.22
C VAL A 202 -16.65 5.03 -11.44
N ASP A 203 -16.63 3.71 -11.38
CA ASP A 203 -15.48 2.81 -11.53
C ASP A 203 -16.04 1.62 -12.33
N MET A 204 -15.40 1.30 -13.45
CA MET A 204 -15.92 0.34 -14.43
C MET A 204 -14.84 -0.62 -14.85
N ASN A 205 -15.27 -1.84 -15.15
CA ASN A 205 -14.45 -2.95 -15.61
C ASN A 205 -13.60 -3.68 -14.56
N GLU A 206 -13.81 -3.46 -13.25
CA GLU A 206 -13.42 -4.45 -12.20
C GLU A 206 -13.89 -5.88 -12.56
N LEU A 207 -15.02 -5.96 -13.28
CA LEU A 207 -15.40 -7.10 -14.07
C LEU A 207 -15.63 -6.65 -15.52
N PRO A 208 -15.21 -7.42 -16.54
CA PRO A 208 -15.23 -7.01 -17.95
C PRO A 208 -16.65 -6.97 -18.52
N THR A 209 -17.37 -5.90 -18.21
CA THR A 209 -18.82 -5.76 -18.42
C THR A 209 -19.16 -4.79 -19.53
N SER A 210 -18.25 -3.86 -19.86
CA SER A 210 -18.48 -2.82 -20.87
C SER A 210 -17.31 -2.72 -21.87
N GLU A 211 -17.67 -2.50 -23.14
CA GLU A 211 -16.72 -2.11 -24.20
C GLU A 211 -16.60 -0.58 -24.32
N GLN A 212 -17.44 0.16 -23.60
CA GLN A 212 -17.40 1.61 -23.56
C GLN A 212 -17.34 2.12 -22.10
N PRO A 213 -16.37 1.67 -21.31
CA PRO A 213 -16.25 2.04 -19.90
C PRO A 213 -15.98 3.53 -19.69
N VAL A 214 -16.26 3.97 -18.47
CA VAL A 214 -15.99 5.31 -17.95
C VAL A 214 -15.68 5.24 -16.47
N GLU A 215 -14.71 6.03 -16.00
CA GLU A 215 -14.52 6.33 -14.59
C GLU A 215 -14.64 7.82 -14.32
N ASN A 216 -14.99 8.17 -13.08
CA ASN A 216 -15.21 9.56 -12.71
C ASN A 216 -14.82 9.87 -11.26
N ILE A 217 -13.97 10.88 -11.10
CA ILE A 217 -13.67 11.51 -9.82
C ILE A 217 -14.15 12.96 -9.87
N PHE A 218 -14.93 13.38 -8.87
CA PHE A 218 -15.44 14.75 -8.80
C PHE A 218 -15.32 15.35 -7.41
N TRP A 219 -15.28 16.68 -7.36
CA TRP A 219 -15.38 17.50 -6.15
C TRP A 219 -16.58 18.42 -6.25
N ALA A 220 -17.51 18.30 -5.30
CA ALA A 220 -18.63 19.24 -5.21
C ALA A 220 -18.14 20.69 -5.06
N ALA A 221 -18.99 21.66 -5.40
CA ALA A 221 -18.62 23.07 -5.38
C ALA A 221 -18.02 23.52 -4.03
N GLY A 222 -16.83 24.13 -4.09
CA GLY A 222 -16.10 24.60 -2.91
C GLY A 222 -15.52 23.48 -2.03
N LYS A 223 -15.50 22.22 -2.51
CA LYS A 223 -14.90 21.09 -1.79
C LYS A 223 -13.49 20.76 -2.24
N ALA A 224 -13.08 21.15 -3.44
CA ALA A 224 -11.71 20.97 -3.91
C ALA A 224 -10.75 21.93 -3.19
N PRO A 225 -9.74 21.44 -2.46
CA PRO A 225 -8.66 22.26 -1.94
C PRO A 225 -7.90 22.99 -3.05
N THR A 226 -7.34 24.16 -2.75
CA THR A 226 -6.44 24.83 -3.69
C THR A 226 -5.08 24.14 -3.71
N GLY A 227 -4.45 24.14 -4.88
CA GLY A 227 -3.11 23.54 -5.08
C GLY A 227 -3.02 22.63 -6.30
N GLU A 228 -1.89 21.93 -6.42
CA GLU A 228 -1.57 21.04 -7.54
C GLU A 228 -2.18 19.65 -7.32
N TYR A 229 -2.87 19.15 -8.34
CA TYR A 229 -3.40 17.80 -8.45
C TYR A 229 -2.64 17.05 -9.53
N LYS A 230 -2.52 15.73 -9.36
CA LYS A 230 -1.85 14.84 -10.32
C LYS A 230 -2.82 13.75 -10.75
N VAL A 231 -3.05 13.62 -12.06
CA VAL A 231 -3.92 12.59 -12.62
C VAL A 231 -3.08 11.42 -13.08
N LEU A 232 -3.36 10.23 -12.56
CA LEU A 232 -2.68 9.00 -12.91
C LEU A 232 -3.67 7.99 -13.49
N ILE A 233 -3.18 7.20 -14.44
CA ILE A 233 -3.88 6.07 -15.03
C ILE A 233 -3.03 4.82 -14.85
N GLU A 234 -3.66 3.75 -14.41
CA GLU A 234 -3.05 2.44 -14.23
C GLU A 234 -3.84 1.41 -15.03
N HIS A 235 -3.14 0.47 -15.66
CA HIS A 235 -3.78 -0.67 -16.33
C HIS A 235 -3.74 -1.83 -15.36
N PHE A 236 -4.84 -2.07 -14.65
CA PHE A 236 -4.88 -2.94 -13.50
C PHE A 236 -4.95 -4.41 -13.91
N GLU A 237 -5.93 -4.77 -14.75
CA GLU A 237 -6.11 -6.13 -15.23
C GLU A 237 -6.42 -6.17 -16.74
N GLN A 238 -5.70 -7.05 -17.44
CA GLN A 238 -6.02 -7.38 -18.83
C GLN A 238 -7.21 -8.35 -18.88
N HIS A 239 -8.28 -7.91 -19.51
CA HIS A 239 -9.48 -8.71 -19.74
C HIS A 239 -9.76 -8.99 -21.22
N ASP A 240 -9.17 -8.21 -22.12
CA ASP A 240 -9.30 -8.34 -23.56
C ASP A 240 -8.10 -9.09 -24.18
N GLU A 241 -8.23 -9.55 -25.42
CA GLU A 241 -7.13 -10.16 -26.17
C GLU A 241 -6.01 -9.14 -26.46
N GLU A 242 -6.39 -7.88 -26.69
CA GLU A 242 -5.47 -6.76 -26.90
C GLU A 242 -5.11 -6.10 -25.56
N ASP A 243 -3.81 -6.09 -25.23
CA ASP A 243 -3.29 -5.47 -24.01
C ASP A 243 -3.24 -3.93 -24.12
N LEU A 244 -2.76 -3.43 -25.26
CA LEU A 244 -2.61 -1.99 -25.51
C LEU A 244 -3.97 -1.32 -25.47
N THR A 245 -4.14 -0.40 -24.53
CA THR A 245 -5.41 0.28 -24.32
C THR A 245 -5.25 1.78 -24.54
N PRO A 246 -5.72 2.32 -25.67
CA PRO A 246 -5.87 3.75 -25.85
C PRO A 246 -6.91 4.31 -24.89
N TYR A 247 -6.59 5.42 -24.25
CA TYR A 247 -7.47 6.08 -23.28
C TYR A 247 -7.58 7.58 -23.55
N ARG A 248 -8.67 8.17 -23.05
CA ARG A 248 -8.93 9.61 -23.06
C ARG A 248 -9.32 10.05 -21.66
N VAL A 249 -8.71 11.14 -21.20
CA VAL A 249 -9.00 11.75 -19.89
C VAL A 249 -9.52 13.15 -20.11
N LEU A 250 -10.63 13.51 -19.46
CA LEU A 250 -11.17 14.85 -19.43
C LEU A 250 -10.95 15.45 -18.05
N VAL A 251 -10.27 16.59 -17.97
CA VAL A 251 -10.02 17.32 -16.73
C VAL A 251 -10.71 18.67 -16.80
N ASP A 252 -11.66 18.93 -15.91
CA ASP A 252 -12.23 20.25 -15.66
C ASP A 252 -11.71 20.76 -14.33
N ASP A 253 -10.86 21.80 -14.37
CA ASP A 253 -10.27 22.47 -13.21
C ASP A 253 -11.13 23.64 -12.71
N GLY A 254 -12.34 23.82 -13.27
CA GLY A 254 -13.23 24.95 -13.01
C GLY A 254 -13.10 26.10 -14.01
N ASN A 255 -12.07 26.07 -14.88
CA ASN A 255 -11.90 27.02 -15.99
C ASN A 255 -12.30 26.42 -17.35
N GLY A 256 -12.85 25.21 -17.35
CA GLY A 256 -13.31 24.49 -18.53
C GLY A 256 -12.53 23.21 -18.78
N PRO A 257 -13.13 22.28 -19.55
CA PRO A 257 -12.58 20.95 -19.75
C PRO A 257 -11.39 20.94 -20.71
N LYS A 258 -10.35 20.17 -20.36
CA LYS A 258 -9.17 19.85 -21.18
C LYS A 258 -9.10 18.34 -21.40
N GLU A 259 -8.93 17.91 -22.64
CA GLU A 259 -8.83 16.49 -22.98
C GLU A 259 -7.35 16.09 -23.14
N TYR A 260 -6.97 14.98 -22.52
CA TYR A 260 -5.67 14.34 -22.65
C TYR A 260 -5.83 12.95 -23.24
N ARG A 261 -4.93 12.56 -24.14
CA ARG A 261 -4.93 11.23 -24.78
C ARG A 261 -3.65 10.48 -24.48
N GLY A 262 -3.75 9.16 -24.48
CA GLY A 262 -2.61 8.27 -24.35
C GLY A 262 -2.98 6.83 -24.63
N GLU A 263 -2.03 5.95 -24.39
CA GLU A 263 -2.17 4.50 -24.48
C GLU A 263 -1.37 3.88 -23.33
N ILE A 264 -1.78 2.72 -22.81
CA ILE A 264 -1.10 2.03 -21.71
C ILE A 264 -1.17 0.51 -21.91
N LEU A 265 -0.14 -0.21 -21.47
CA LEU A 265 -0.07 -1.68 -21.43
C LEU A 265 -0.16 -2.16 -19.96
N ASN A 266 -0.64 -3.38 -19.71
CA ASN A 266 -0.78 -3.92 -18.36
C ASN A 266 0.56 -4.05 -17.60
N ASP A 267 1.65 -4.33 -18.32
CA ASP A 267 3.00 -4.46 -17.73
C ASP A 267 3.71 -3.11 -17.50
N GLU A 268 3.09 -1.98 -17.83
CA GLU A 268 3.65 -0.65 -17.61
C GLU A 268 3.33 -0.09 -16.21
N PRO A 269 4.23 0.71 -15.62
CA PRO A 269 3.90 1.42 -14.38
C PRO A 269 2.79 2.45 -14.63
N PRO A 270 2.09 2.91 -13.56
CA PRO A 270 1.09 3.96 -13.68
C PRO A 270 1.62 5.18 -14.44
N ARG A 271 0.82 5.73 -15.32
CA ARG A 271 1.16 6.90 -16.13
C ARG A 271 0.63 8.16 -15.48
N LEU A 272 1.51 9.13 -15.23
CA LEU A 272 1.11 10.49 -14.89
C LEU A 272 0.62 11.18 -16.17
N VAL A 273 -0.69 11.37 -16.32
CA VAL A 273 -1.28 11.94 -17.53
C VAL A 273 -1.02 13.45 -17.59
N CYS A 274 -1.38 14.17 -16.54
CA CYS A 274 -1.21 15.61 -16.45
C CYS A 274 -1.20 16.06 -14.98
N LYS A 275 -0.82 17.32 -14.79
CA LYS A 275 -1.02 18.05 -13.54
C LYS A 275 -1.87 19.28 -13.80
N PHE A 276 -2.75 19.59 -12.87
CA PHE A 276 -3.54 20.81 -12.93
C PHE A 276 -3.58 21.49 -11.58
N THR A 277 -3.85 22.79 -11.55
CA THR A 277 -3.91 23.58 -10.32
C THR A 277 -5.30 24.16 -10.15
N VAL A 278 -5.86 24.02 -8.95
CA VAL A 278 -7.11 24.67 -8.55
C VAL A 278 -6.77 25.92 -7.75
N GLU A 279 -7.32 27.06 -8.16
CA GLU A 279 -7.12 28.39 -7.54
C GLU A 279 -8.24 28.80 -6.58
#